data_AF-A0A7V9N4U2-F1
#
_entry.id   AF-A0A7V9N4U2-F1
#
_cell.length_a   1.000
_cell.length_b   1.000
_cell.length_c   1.000
_cell.angle_alpha   90.00
_cell.angle_beta   90.00
_cell.angle_gamma   90.00
#
_symmetry.space_group_name_H-M   'P 1'
#
loop_
_entity.id
_entity.type
_entity.pdbx_description
1 polymer ?
#
loop_
_entity_poly.entity_id
_entity_poly.type
_entity_poly.pdbx_seq_one_letter_code
_entity_poly.pdbx_strand_id
1 'polypeptide(L)'
;GPVMAKGVEDTAFYRYNRLMALNEVGGDPSVFGTSIAEFHRQNAERARRWPWELLTSSTHDTKRSEDMRARIAVLSEVPREWRAAVNRWTRLNRCRKTRVEGAAAPDRNDEYLLYQTLLGAWPWDVETPDHEFVERLEAFMVKAGREAQTHTSWVNPDAGYEDALRGFVRAALDTARPNPFLEDIATLRDLVAHVGAVNALAQQLLKLTAPGVPDIYQGTELWNQSLVDPDNRRPVDYARRVRLLRELRRRRPSRRLAAELLEAKVDGRIKLYLTSRTLAFRATHAALFADGDYLPLGAEGAAAEHSVAFARRGGDDEIIVAVPRLVAGLTGKKLVDPIGPDVWEDTRLIVPGVEPGTRYRDVFSGLIIDASAADGEATLALAKVFAVLPFALLERERRVM
;
A
#
# COMPACT_ATOMS: atom_id res chain seq x y z
N GLY A 1 -8.10 7.28 -26.86
CA GLY A 1 -8.89 7.91 -25.78
C GLY A 1 -10.09 7.06 -25.43
N PRO A 2 -11.28 7.27 -26.03
CA PRO A 2 -12.52 6.65 -25.54
C PRO A 2 -12.58 5.12 -25.64
N VAL A 3 -12.08 4.54 -26.75
CA VAL A 3 -12.06 3.07 -26.94
C VAL A 3 -11.15 2.37 -25.93
N MET A 4 -10.02 2.99 -25.56
CA MET A 4 -9.11 2.45 -24.55
C MET A 4 -9.73 2.53 -23.16
N ALA A 5 -10.24 3.70 -22.76
CA ALA A 5 -10.89 3.86 -21.46
C ALA A 5 -12.10 2.92 -21.30
N LYS A 6 -13.01 2.88 -22.28
CA LYS A 6 -14.20 2.04 -22.21
C LYS A 6 -13.90 0.55 -22.36
N GLY A 7 -13.03 0.18 -23.28
CA GLY A 7 -12.71 -1.24 -23.52
C GLY A 7 -11.78 -1.85 -22.48
N VAL A 8 -10.78 -1.10 -22.02
CA VAL A 8 -9.75 -1.60 -21.10
C VAL A 8 -10.14 -1.30 -19.65
N GLU A 9 -10.26 -0.02 -19.30
CA GLU A 9 -10.41 0.40 -17.91
C GLU A 9 -11.81 0.09 -17.34
N ASP A 10 -12.86 0.23 -18.16
CA ASP A 10 -14.25 0.00 -17.75
C ASP A 10 -14.78 -1.39 -18.13
N THR A 11 -13.97 -2.28 -18.73
CA THR A 11 -14.44 -3.64 -19.08
C THR A 11 -13.36 -4.70 -18.87
N ALA A 12 -12.22 -4.64 -19.56
CA ALA A 12 -11.18 -5.67 -19.43
C ALA A 12 -10.66 -5.81 -17.99
N PHE A 13 -10.53 -4.70 -17.26
CA PHE A 13 -10.12 -4.68 -15.85
C PHE A 13 -11.11 -5.37 -14.89
N TYR A 14 -12.37 -5.55 -15.29
CA TYR A 14 -13.38 -6.28 -14.51
C TYR A 14 -13.48 -7.76 -14.93
N ARG A 15 -12.85 -8.14 -16.05
CA ARG A 15 -12.78 -9.52 -16.54
C ARG A 15 -11.49 -10.22 -16.12
N TYR A 16 -10.35 -9.52 -16.14
CA TYR A 16 -9.05 -10.12 -15.86
C TYR A 16 -8.65 -10.03 -14.38
N ASN A 17 -9.27 -10.87 -13.54
CA ASN A 17 -9.17 -10.74 -12.07
C ASN A 17 -7.96 -11.46 -11.45
N ARG A 18 -6.85 -11.69 -12.17
CA ARG A 18 -5.66 -12.43 -11.68
C ARG A 18 -5.11 -11.86 -10.36
N LEU A 19 -4.86 -10.55 -10.34
CA LEU A 19 -4.46 -9.77 -9.17
C LEU A 19 -4.95 -8.33 -9.37
N MET A 20 -6.08 -7.98 -8.74
CA MET A 20 -6.79 -6.75 -9.09
C MET A 20 -6.11 -5.46 -8.59
N ALA A 21 -5.05 -5.57 -7.79
CA ALA A 21 -4.16 -4.44 -7.47
C ALA A 21 -3.49 -3.83 -8.72
N LEU A 22 -3.40 -4.60 -9.82
CA LEU A 22 -2.81 -4.17 -11.09
C LEU A 22 -3.83 -3.58 -12.07
N ASN A 23 -5.13 -3.74 -11.79
CA ASN A 23 -6.22 -3.33 -12.67
C ASN A 23 -6.62 -1.90 -12.33
N GLU A 24 -5.77 -0.96 -12.70
CA GLU A 24 -5.89 0.45 -12.32
C GLU A 24 -5.71 1.39 -13.51
N VAL A 25 -6.34 2.56 -13.45
CA VAL A 25 -6.25 3.59 -14.50
C VAL A 25 -4.79 3.92 -14.81
N GLY A 26 -4.42 3.84 -16.09
CA GLY A 26 -3.03 3.99 -16.56
C GLY A 26 -2.11 2.78 -16.34
N GLY A 27 -2.58 1.70 -15.72
CA GLY A 27 -1.84 0.46 -15.52
C GLY A 27 -1.99 -0.55 -16.68
N ASP A 28 -1.03 -1.45 -16.80
CA ASP A 28 -1.10 -2.62 -17.68
C ASP A 28 -1.06 -3.91 -16.85
N PRO A 29 -2.19 -4.61 -16.63
CA PRO A 29 -2.24 -5.80 -15.78
C PRO A 29 -1.54 -7.04 -16.38
N SER A 30 -1.09 -6.96 -17.64
CA SER A 30 -0.20 -7.98 -18.21
C SER A 30 1.19 -7.94 -17.57
N VAL A 31 1.65 -6.75 -17.17
CA VAL A 31 2.90 -6.52 -16.44
C VAL A 31 2.65 -6.77 -14.95
N PHE A 32 3.08 -7.94 -14.45
CA PHE A 32 2.75 -8.37 -13.09
C PHE A 32 3.48 -7.59 -11.98
N GLY A 33 4.69 -7.11 -12.27
CA GLY A 33 5.53 -6.38 -11.33
C GLY A 33 6.76 -5.83 -12.04
N THR A 34 7.58 -5.07 -11.29
CA THR A 34 8.79 -4.43 -11.80
C THR A 34 10.00 -4.71 -10.91
N SER A 35 11.20 -4.58 -11.46
CA SER A 35 12.45 -4.69 -10.70
C SER A 35 12.82 -3.39 -9.99
N ILE A 36 13.66 -3.48 -8.96
CA ILE A 36 14.22 -2.31 -8.27
C ILE A 36 15.03 -1.43 -9.24
N ALA A 37 15.81 -2.06 -10.13
CA ALA A 37 16.58 -1.36 -11.15
C ALA A 37 15.68 -0.54 -12.09
N GLU A 38 14.57 -1.12 -12.54
CA GLU A 38 13.59 -0.43 -13.39
C GLU A 38 12.89 0.71 -12.65
N PHE A 39 12.51 0.52 -11.39
CA PHE A 39 11.99 1.60 -10.54
C PHE A 39 12.97 2.79 -10.44
N HIS A 40 14.25 2.51 -10.21
CA HIS A 40 15.27 3.56 -10.16
C HIS A 40 15.50 4.23 -11.51
N ARG A 41 15.51 3.46 -12.60
CA ARG A 41 15.63 3.98 -13.96
C ARG A 41 14.50 4.98 -14.27
N GLN A 42 13.26 4.62 -13.95
CA GLN A 42 12.10 5.51 -14.16
C GLN A 42 12.18 6.79 -13.33
N ASN A 43 12.63 6.71 -12.07
CA ASN A 43 12.80 7.90 -11.23
C ASN A 43 13.94 8.80 -11.71
N ALA A 44 15.07 8.23 -12.14
CA ALA A 44 16.17 9.00 -12.73
C ALA A 44 15.75 9.69 -14.05
N GLU A 45 14.95 9.01 -14.88
CA GLU A 45 14.39 9.61 -16.08
C GLU A 45 13.41 10.75 -15.76
N ARG A 46 12.53 10.55 -14.77
CA ARG A 46 11.61 11.60 -14.29
C ARG A 46 12.36 12.82 -13.76
N ALA A 47 13.37 12.64 -12.93
CA ALA A 47 14.20 13.74 -12.43
C ALA A 47 14.78 14.60 -13.56
N ARG A 48 15.16 13.98 -14.68
CA ARG A 48 15.77 14.68 -15.81
C ARG A 48 14.78 15.35 -16.76
N ARG A 49 13.61 14.72 -16.99
CA ARG A 49 12.69 15.12 -18.07
C ARG A 49 11.40 15.76 -17.58
N TRP A 50 10.90 15.30 -16.43
CA TRP A 50 9.63 15.74 -15.87
C TRP A 50 9.71 15.93 -14.33
N PRO A 51 10.65 16.75 -13.83
CA PRO A 51 10.88 16.89 -12.38
C PRO A 51 9.68 17.46 -11.60
N TRP A 52 8.72 18.05 -12.32
CA TRP A 52 7.51 18.68 -11.76
C TRP A 52 6.23 17.90 -12.02
N GLU A 53 6.33 16.68 -12.57
CA GLU A 53 5.16 15.82 -12.79
C GLU A 53 4.50 15.41 -11.46
N LEU A 54 3.17 15.33 -11.46
CA LEU A 54 2.43 14.85 -10.30
C LEU A 54 2.73 13.37 -10.03
N LEU A 55 3.06 13.04 -8.79
CA LEU A 55 3.13 11.67 -8.30
C LEU A 55 1.84 11.38 -7.53
N THR A 56 0.91 10.67 -8.16
CA THR A 56 -0.37 10.30 -7.55
C THR A 56 -0.46 8.79 -7.30
N SER A 57 -1.24 8.42 -6.30
CA SER A 57 -1.52 7.03 -5.93
C SER A 57 -3.00 6.74 -5.72
N SER A 58 -3.83 7.75 -5.52
CA SER A 58 -5.29 7.61 -5.45
C SER A 58 -5.89 8.86 -6.07
N THR A 59 -7.02 8.72 -6.75
CA THR A 59 -7.79 9.86 -7.29
C THR A 59 -9.29 9.58 -7.16
N HIS A 60 -10.11 10.53 -7.61
CA HIS A 60 -11.55 10.32 -7.73
C HIS A 60 -11.94 9.29 -8.81
N ASP A 61 -11.01 8.92 -9.69
CA ASP A 61 -11.23 8.00 -10.82
C ASP A 61 -10.48 6.67 -10.68
N THR A 62 -9.53 6.56 -9.74
CA THR A 62 -8.89 5.27 -9.47
C THR A 62 -9.93 4.22 -9.10
N LYS A 63 -9.80 3.02 -9.67
CA LYS A 63 -10.66 1.87 -9.43
C LYS A 63 -10.61 1.43 -7.97
N ARG A 64 -9.46 1.61 -7.30
CA ARG A 64 -9.24 1.23 -5.90
C ARG A 64 -8.27 2.23 -5.25
N SER A 65 -8.49 2.53 -3.97
CA SER A 65 -7.56 3.39 -3.21
C SER A 65 -6.18 2.74 -3.05
N GLU A 66 -5.16 3.57 -2.80
CA GLU A 66 -3.77 3.13 -2.61
C GLU A 66 -3.61 2.05 -1.52
N ASP A 67 -4.27 2.20 -0.36
CA ASP A 67 -4.11 1.23 0.74
C ASP A 67 -4.84 -0.08 0.45
N MET A 68 -5.95 -0.02 -0.30
CA MET A 68 -6.63 -1.21 -0.77
C MET A 68 -5.73 -2.00 -1.73
N ARG A 69 -5.06 -1.32 -2.68
CA ARG A 69 -4.11 -1.97 -3.58
C ARG A 69 -2.89 -2.51 -2.83
N ALA A 70 -2.36 -1.78 -1.86
CA ALA A 70 -1.23 -2.20 -1.04
C ALA A 70 -1.50 -3.51 -0.27
N ARG A 71 -2.73 -3.69 0.22
CA ARG A 71 -3.20 -4.95 0.81
C ARG A 71 -3.30 -6.07 -0.22
N ILE A 72 -4.02 -5.84 -1.33
CA ILE A 72 -4.22 -6.88 -2.34
C ILE A 72 -2.88 -7.36 -2.93
N ALA A 73 -1.90 -6.47 -3.08
CA ALA A 73 -0.57 -6.81 -3.57
C ALA A 73 0.13 -7.89 -2.73
N VAL A 74 -0.18 -8.01 -1.43
CA VAL A 74 0.36 -9.06 -0.54
C VAL A 74 0.05 -10.47 -1.04
N LEU A 75 -1.08 -10.66 -1.74
CA LEU A 75 -1.47 -11.96 -2.30
C LEU A 75 -0.43 -12.51 -3.30
N SER A 76 0.38 -11.63 -3.91
CA SER A 76 1.47 -12.04 -4.79
C SER A 76 2.62 -12.73 -4.04
N GLU A 77 2.77 -12.48 -2.73
CA GLU A 77 3.80 -13.07 -1.87
C GLU A 77 3.35 -14.36 -1.20
N VAL A 78 2.03 -14.58 -1.10
CA VAL A 78 1.41 -15.76 -0.48
C VAL A 78 0.53 -16.57 -1.43
N PRO A 79 0.97 -16.90 -2.66
CA PRO A 79 0.11 -17.48 -3.68
C PRO A 79 -0.41 -18.88 -3.33
N ARG A 80 0.32 -19.64 -2.49
CA ARG A 80 -0.10 -20.98 -2.04
C ARG A 80 -1.22 -20.87 -1.01
N GLU A 81 -1.05 -20.00 -0.02
CA GLU A 81 -2.04 -19.69 1.01
C GLU A 81 -3.30 -19.11 0.39
N TRP A 82 -3.15 -18.16 -0.54
CA TRP A 82 -4.24 -17.57 -1.29
C TRP A 82 -5.06 -18.61 -2.07
N ARG A 83 -4.39 -19.47 -2.85
CA ARG A 83 -5.06 -20.56 -3.59
C ARG A 83 -5.81 -21.50 -2.65
N ALA A 84 -5.18 -21.89 -1.54
CA ALA A 84 -5.79 -22.79 -0.57
C ALA A 84 -7.02 -22.15 0.09
N ALA A 85 -6.94 -20.86 0.42
CA ALA A 85 -8.02 -20.08 1.01
C ALA A 85 -9.21 -19.98 0.04
N VAL A 86 -9.01 -19.55 -1.20
CA VAL A 86 -10.08 -19.48 -2.23
C VAL A 86 -10.78 -20.84 -2.38
N ASN A 87 -10.01 -21.93 -2.47
CA ASN A 87 -10.60 -23.28 -2.58
C ASN A 87 -11.44 -23.67 -1.36
N ARG A 88 -11.07 -23.25 -0.15
CA ARG A 88 -11.89 -23.44 1.07
C ARG A 88 -13.12 -22.55 1.03
N TRP A 89 -12.97 -21.27 0.75
CA TRP A 89 -14.06 -20.29 0.74
C TRP A 89 -15.12 -20.63 -0.31
N THR A 90 -14.73 -21.06 -1.51
CA THR A 90 -15.68 -21.56 -2.52
C THR A 90 -16.46 -22.78 -2.07
N ARG A 91 -15.89 -23.64 -1.21
CA ARG A 91 -16.63 -24.77 -0.62
C ARG A 91 -17.57 -24.29 0.47
N LEU A 92 -17.10 -23.42 1.37
CA LEU A 92 -17.89 -22.87 2.48
C LEU A 92 -19.09 -22.04 2.00
N ASN A 93 -18.91 -21.28 0.92
CA ASN A 93 -19.94 -20.42 0.35
C ASN A 93 -20.79 -21.12 -0.73
N ARG A 94 -20.57 -22.40 -1.03
CA ARG A 94 -21.27 -23.10 -2.13
C ARG A 94 -22.79 -23.05 -1.99
N CYS A 95 -23.31 -23.27 -0.78
CA CYS A 95 -24.76 -23.27 -0.52
C CYS A 95 -25.38 -21.86 -0.57
N ARG A 96 -24.56 -20.81 -0.60
CA ARG A 96 -24.99 -19.41 -0.67
C ARG A 96 -25.19 -18.92 -2.10
N LYS A 97 -24.73 -19.70 -3.10
CA LYS A 97 -24.95 -19.40 -4.52
C LYS A 97 -26.35 -19.76 -4.96
N THR A 98 -26.92 -18.93 -5.82
CA THR A 98 -28.17 -19.23 -6.52
C THR A 98 -27.88 -19.67 -7.96
N ARG A 99 -28.93 -20.10 -8.68
CA ARG A 99 -28.84 -20.37 -10.12
C ARG A 99 -29.64 -19.33 -10.89
N VAL A 100 -29.02 -18.71 -11.88
CA VAL A 100 -29.64 -17.78 -12.82
C VAL A 100 -29.37 -18.34 -14.22
N GLU A 101 -30.42 -18.53 -15.01
CA GLU A 101 -30.35 -19.14 -16.36
C GLU A 101 -29.56 -20.46 -16.42
N GLY A 102 -29.63 -21.26 -15.35
CA GLY A 102 -28.93 -22.54 -15.28
C GLY A 102 -27.44 -22.45 -14.93
N ALA A 103 -26.85 -21.27 -14.76
CA ALA A 103 -25.49 -21.08 -14.26
C ALA A 103 -25.48 -20.70 -12.77
N ALA A 104 -24.38 -20.99 -12.06
CA ALA A 104 -24.22 -20.54 -10.67
C ALA A 104 -23.87 -19.05 -10.63
N ALA A 105 -24.55 -18.30 -9.77
CA ALA A 105 -24.34 -16.87 -9.56
C ALA A 105 -23.96 -16.59 -8.08
N PRO A 106 -22.89 -15.82 -7.81
CA PRO A 106 -21.87 -15.34 -8.76
C PRO A 106 -21.15 -16.48 -9.47
N ASP A 107 -20.68 -16.22 -10.68
CA ASP A 107 -19.75 -17.10 -11.36
C ASP A 107 -18.40 -17.19 -10.62
N ARG A 108 -17.45 -17.99 -11.12
CA ARG A 108 -16.15 -18.17 -10.45
C ARG A 108 -15.27 -16.92 -10.50
N ASN A 109 -15.37 -16.12 -11.55
CA ASN A 109 -14.53 -14.94 -11.74
C ASN A 109 -15.02 -13.78 -10.86
N ASP A 110 -16.33 -13.61 -10.73
CA ASP A 110 -16.97 -12.65 -9.83
C ASP A 110 -16.74 -13.04 -8.36
N GLU A 111 -16.82 -14.32 -8.03
CA GLU A 111 -16.49 -14.81 -6.68
C GLU A 111 -15.00 -14.55 -6.35
N TYR A 112 -14.09 -14.78 -7.30
CA TYR A 112 -12.66 -14.51 -7.12
C TYR A 112 -12.35 -13.01 -6.97
N LEU A 113 -13.10 -12.16 -7.67
CA LEU A 113 -13.07 -10.70 -7.50
C LEU A 113 -13.54 -10.30 -6.10
N LEU A 114 -14.65 -10.86 -5.62
CA LEU A 114 -15.18 -10.57 -4.29
C LEU A 114 -14.15 -10.90 -3.20
N TYR A 115 -13.50 -12.06 -3.27
CA TYR A 115 -12.53 -12.46 -2.24
C TYR A 115 -11.31 -11.53 -2.16
N GLN A 116 -10.79 -11.04 -3.29
CA GLN A 116 -9.76 -9.99 -3.26
C GLN A 116 -10.29 -8.66 -2.73
N THR A 117 -11.54 -8.32 -3.08
CA THR A 117 -12.22 -7.10 -2.62
C THR A 117 -12.41 -7.11 -1.11
N LEU A 118 -12.81 -8.24 -0.52
CA LEU A 118 -12.95 -8.40 0.93
C LEU A 118 -11.63 -8.12 1.64
N LEU A 119 -10.53 -8.75 1.22
CA LEU A 119 -9.23 -8.56 1.86
C LEU A 119 -8.68 -7.13 1.70
N GLY A 120 -8.94 -6.50 0.55
CA GLY A 120 -8.50 -5.14 0.27
C GLY A 120 -9.31 -4.08 1.01
N ALA A 121 -10.64 -4.21 1.01
CA ALA A 121 -11.57 -3.17 1.45
C ALA A 121 -11.99 -3.28 2.93
N TRP A 122 -11.63 -4.37 3.62
CA TRP A 122 -12.01 -4.61 5.02
C TRP A 122 -11.62 -3.43 5.92
N PRO A 123 -12.53 -2.80 6.68
CA PRO A 123 -12.17 -1.65 7.52
C PRO A 123 -11.21 -2.04 8.65
N TRP A 124 -10.28 -1.14 9.02
CA TRP A 124 -9.25 -1.42 10.04
C TRP A 124 -9.80 -1.68 11.44
N ASP A 125 -10.82 -0.93 11.85
CA ASP A 125 -11.39 -0.96 13.19
C ASP A 125 -12.61 -1.91 13.30
N VAL A 126 -12.77 -2.83 12.34
CA VAL A 126 -13.96 -3.68 12.20
C VAL A 126 -13.55 -5.14 12.19
N GLU A 127 -13.78 -5.84 13.30
CA GLU A 127 -13.50 -7.28 13.40
C GLU A 127 -14.55 -8.11 12.64
N THR A 128 -15.82 -7.74 12.78
CA THR A 128 -16.96 -8.39 12.14
C THR A 128 -17.63 -7.42 11.16
N PRO A 129 -18.00 -7.87 9.94
CA PRO A 129 -18.54 -6.97 8.92
C PRO A 129 -19.84 -6.34 9.42
N ASP A 130 -19.93 -5.01 9.35
CA ASP A 130 -21.14 -4.25 9.68
C ASP A 130 -22.02 -4.02 8.45
N HIS A 131 -23.20 -3.47 8.68
CA HIS A 131 -24.18 -3.20 7.61
C HIS A 131 -23.62 -2.29 6.51
N GLU A 132 -22.92 -1.22 6.89
CA GLU A 132 -22.34 -0.27 5.92
C GLU A 132 -21.33 -0.98 5.01
N PHE A 133 -20.46 -1.83 5.56
CA PHE A 133 -19.49 -2.55 4.77
C PHE A 133 -20.15 -3.56 3.81
N VAL A 134 -21.19 -4.27 4.26
CA VAL A 134 -21.95 -5.19 3.41
C VAL A 134 -22.61 -4.45 2.25
N GLU A 135 -23.28 -3.31 2.51
CA GLU A 135 -23.92 -2.50 1.47
C GLU A 135 -22.92 -1.98 0.43
N ARG A 136 -21.75 -1.52 0.87
CA ARG A 136 -20.67 -1.07 -0.03
C ARG A 136 -20.22 -2.18 -0.98
N LEU A 137 -20.10 -3.40 -0.48
CA LEU A 137 -19.71 -4.57 -1.27
C LEU A 137 -20.80 -5.02 -2.22
N GLU A 138 -22.07 -5.00 -1.81
CA GLU A 138 -23.21 -5.28 -2.68
C GLU A 138 -23.24 -4.31 -3.87
N ALA A 139 -23.14 -3.00 -3.60
CA ALA A 139 -23.11 -1.97 -4.63
C ALA A 139 -21.91 -2.15 -5.58
N PHE A 140 -20.73 -2.45 -5.03
CA PHE A 140 -19.53 -2.72 -5.83
C PHE A 140 -19.69 -3.94 -6.72
N MET A 141 -20.20 -5.07 -6.21
CA MET A 141 -20.33 -6.30 -6.99
C MET A 141 -21.30 -6.11 -8.16
N VAL A 142 -22.41 -5.39 -7.96
CA VAL A 142 -23.33 -5.07 -9.06
C VAL A 142 -22.67 -4.15 -10.08
N LYS A 143 -21.98 -3.10 -9.64
CA LYS A 143 -21.21 -2.24 -10.55
C LYS A 143 -20.19 -3.05 -11.35
N ALA A 144 -19.37 -3.85 -10.68
CA ALA A 144 -18.37 -4.69 -11.31
C ALA A 144 -18.96 -5.68 -12.33
N GLY A 145 -20.10 -6.30 -12.01
CA GLY A 145 -20.82 -7.17 -12.96
C GLY A 145 -21.27 -6.42 -14.20
N ARG A 146 -21.80 -5.20 -14.05
CA ARG A 146 -22.22 -4.34 -15.17
C ARG A 146 -21.07 -3.84 -16.03
N GLU A 147 -19.94 -3.47 -15.41
CA GLU A 147 -18.71 -3.09 -16.11
C GLU A 147 -18.10 -4.29 -16.87
N ALA A 148 -18.14 -5.48 -16.27
CA ALA A 148 -17.65 -6.70 -16.92
C ALA A 148 -18.49 -7.07 -18.15
N GLN A 149 -19.78 -6.74 -18.22
CA GLN A 149 -20.65 -7.04 -19.36
C GLN A 149 -20.66 -8.54 -19.76
N THR A 150 -20.49 -9.45 -18.79
CA THR A 150 -20.49 -10.91 -19.02
C THR A 150 -21.87 -11.50 -18.79
N HIS A 151 -22.50 -11.15 -17.66
CA HIS A 151 -23.82 -11.65 -17.24
C HIS A 151 -24.87 -10.54 -17.08
N THR A 152 -24.45 -9.32 -16.75
CA THR A 152 -25.31 -8.12 -16.68
C THR A 152 -24.57 -6.92 -17.27
N SER A 153 -25.27 -5.86 -17.65
CA SER A 153 -24.67 -4.64 -18.24
C SER A 153 -25.46 -3.39 -17.86
N TRP A 154 -24.86 -2.21 -18.07
CA TRP A 154 -25.57 -0.94 -17.91
C TRP A 154 -26.74 -0.74 -18.88
N VAL A 155 -26.67 -1.33 -20.08
CA VAL A 155 -27.68 -1.16 -21.14
C VAL A 155 -28.84 -2.13 -20.97
N ASN A 156 -28.54 -3.39 -20.65
CA ASN A 156 -29.52 -4.43 -20.37
C ASN A 156 -29.17 -5.09 -19.03
N PRO A 157 -29.66 -4.54 -17.90
CA PRO A 157 -29.43 -5.12 -16.58
C PRO A 157 -30.17 -6.46 -16.41
N ASP A 158 -29.47 -7.49 -15.96
CA ASP A 158 -30.08 -8.75 -15.49
C ASP A 158 -30.36 -8.64 -13.99
N ALA A 159 -31.62 -8.38 -13.64
CA ALA A 159 -32.04 -8.25 -12.24
C ALA A 159 -31.83 -9.55 -11.44
N GLY A 160 -32.01 -10.72 -12.05
CA GLY A 160 -31.83 -12.00 -11.39
C GLY A 160 -30.37 -12.25 -11.02
N TYR A 161 -29.44 -11.94 -11.94
CA TYR A 161 -28.01 -12.03 -11.66
C TYR A 161 -27.56 -11.01 -10.62
N GLU A 162 -28.02 -9.76 -10.73
CA GLU A 162 -27.67 -8.73 -9.75
C GLU A 162 -28.18 -9.05 -8.34
N ASP A 163 -29.40 -9.57 -8.20
CA ASP A 163 -29.94 -10.00 -6.92
C ASP A 163 -29.19 -11.21 -6.36
N ALA A 164 -28.71 -12.11 -7.22
CA ALA A 164 -27.83 -13.19 -6.82
C ALA A 164 -26.48 -12.68 -6.28
N LEU A 165 -25.88 -11.66 -6.90
CA LEU A 165 -24.66 -11.02 -6.39
C LEU A 165 -24.87 -10.42 -5.01
N ARG A 166 -25.93 -9.61 -4.84
CA ARG A 166 -26.31 -8.99 -3.56
C ARG A 166 -26.55 -10.06 -2.48
N GLY A 167 -27.41 -11.03 -2.80
CA GLY A 167 -27.76 -12.14 -1.91
C GLY A 167 -26.55 -12.96 -1.49
N PHE A 168 -25.60 -13.21 -2.40
CA PHE A 168 -24.36 -13.91 -2.06
C PHE A 168 -23.49 -13.12 -1.09
N VAL A 169 -23.30 -11.81 -1.31
CA VAL A 169 -22.54 -10.94 -0.39
C VAL A 169 -23.17 -10.94 1.00
N ARG A 170 -24.49 -10.70 1.10
CA ARG A 170 -25.22 -10.75 2.38
C ARG A 170 -25.08 -12.09 3.09
N ALA A 171 -25.29 -13.19 2.38
CA ALA A 171 -25.19 -14.52 2.98
C ALA A 171 -23.75 -14.88 3.36
N ALA A 172 -22.75 -14.45 2.57
CA ALA A 172 -21.34 -14.72 2.85
C ALA A 172 -20.88 -14.02 4.13
N LEU A 173 -21.36 -12.80 4.36
CA LEU A 173 -20.98 -11.93 5.48
C LEU A 173 -21.99 -11.93 6.63
N ASP A 174 -22.97 -12.84 6.62
CA ASP A 174 -23.95 -12.96 7.70
C ASP A 174 -23.27 -13.29 9.03
N THR A 175 -23.50 -12.43 10.03
CA THR A 175 -22.99 -12.54 11.41
C THR A 175 -24.07 -12.96 12.41
N ALA A 176 -25.33 -13.15 11.97
CA ALA A 176 -26.43 -13.56 12.85
C ALA A 176 -26.30 -15.03 13.33
N ARG A 177 -25.41 -15.82 12.70
CA ARG A 177 -25.14 -17.23 13.03
C ARG A 177 -23.63 -17.51 12.90
N PRO A 178 -23.12 -18.58 13.52
CA PRO A 178 -21.73 -19.02 13.31
C PRO A 178 -21.44 -19.16 11.82
N ASN A 179 -20.35 -18.55 11.38
CA ASN A 179 -20.00 -18.42 9.96
C ASN A 179 -18.56 -18.88 9.74
N PRO A 180 -18.35 -20.17 9.40
CA PRO A 180 -17.00 -20.73 9.22
C PRO A 180 -16.16 -20.03 8.16
N PHE A 181 -16.80 -19.34 7.20
CA PHE A 181 -16.08 -18.52 6.23
C PHE A 181 -15.47 -17.27 6.87
N LEU A 182 -16.19 -16.60 7.78
CA LEU A 182 -15.68 -15.43 8.50
C LEU A 182 -14.54 -15.82 9.46
N GLU A 183 -14.62 -17.01 10.05
CA GLU A 183 -13.53 -17.56 10.87
C GLU A 183 -12.29 -17.88 10.02
N ASP A 184 -12.44 -18.54 8.86
CA ASP A 184 -11.30 -18.92 7.99
C ASP A 184 -10.68 -17.73 7.25
N ILE A 185 -11.45 -16.68 6.91
CA ILE A 185 -10.89 -15.48 6.24
C ILE A 185 -10.03 -14.65 7.18
N ALA A 186 -10.30 -14.67 8.49
CA ALA A 186 -9.63 -13.82 9.48
C ALA A 186 -8.10 -13.94 9.42
N THR A 187 -7.56 -15.16 9.33
CA THR A 187 -6.11 -15.36 9.27
C THR A 187 -5.45 -14.66 8.09
N LEU A 188 -6.02 -14.78 6.88
CA LEU A 188 -5.45 -14.14 5.70
C LEU A 188 -5.73 -12.64 5.68
N ARG A 189 -6.90 -12.22 6.18
CA ARG A 189 -7.26 -10.81 6.39
C ARG A 189 -6.22 -10.11 7.28
N ASP A 190 -5.88 -10.70 8.41
CA ASP A 190 -4.97 -10.09 9.39
C ASP A 190 -3.55 -9.99 8.83
N LEU A 191 -3.08 -11.03 8.13
CA LEU A 191 -1.79 -11.00 7.42
C LEU A 191 -1.75 -9.92 6.34
N VAL A 192 -2.77 -9.89 5.48
CA VAL A 192 -2.86 -8.93 4.38
C VAL A 192 -3.00 -7.49 4.91
N ALA A 193 -3.77 -7.29 5.98
CA ALA A 193 -3.89 -5.99 6.64
C ALA A 193 -2.52 -5.55 7.20
N HIS A 194 -1.87 -6.37 8.02
CA HIS A 194 -0.59 -6.06 8.66
C HIS A 194 0.50 -5.73 7.63
N VAL A 195 0.72 -6.61 6.65
CA VAL A 195 1.73 -6.41 5.60
C VAL A 195 1.33 -5.26 4.68
N GLY A 196 0.04 -5.13 4.37
CA GLY A 196 -0.50 -4.06 3.54
C GLY A 196 -0.29 -2.66 4.15
N ALA A 197 -0.36 -2.51 5.48
CA ALA A 197 0.00 -1.25 6.14
C ALA A 197 1.46 -0.87 5.89
N VAL A 198 2.39 -1.83 5.98
CA VAL A 198 3.81 -1.58 5.72
C VAL A 198 4.02 -1.18 4.25
N ASN A 199 3.40 -1.90 3.31
CA ASN A 199 3.43 -1.55 1.88
C ASN A 199 2.87 -0.14 1.61
N ALA A 200 1.76 0.22 2.27
CA ALA A 200 1.16 1.54 2.14
C ALA A 200 2.07 2.66 2.69
N LEU A 201 2.72 2.44 3.83
CA LEU A 201 3.68 3.40 4.41
C LEU A 201 4.92 3.55 3.52
N ALA A 202 5.44 2.45 2.98
CA ALA A 202 6.53 2.45 2.02
C ALA A 202 6.16 3.25 0.76
N GLN A 203 5.01 2.95 0.15
CA GLN A 203 4.52 3.67 -1.03
C GLN A 203 4.31 5.16 -0.75
N GLN A 204 3.77 5.51 0.41
CA GLN A 204 3.55 6.90 0.80
C GLN A 204 4.88 7.64 0.94
N LEU A 205 5.90 7.05 1.59
CA LEU A 205 7.20 7.70 1.72
C LEU A 205 7.88 7.85 0.36
N LEU A 206 7.87 6.82 -0.48
CA LEU A 206 8.41 6.88 -1.84
C LEU A 206 7.73 7.99 -2.66
N LYS A 207 6.39 8.06 -2.67
CA LYS A 207 5.63 9.13 -3.35
C LYS A 207 6.05 10.51 -2.85
N LEU A 208 6.20 10.67 -1.54
CA LEU A 208 6.55 11.94 -0.91
C LEU A 208 8.04 12.29 -1.03
N THR A 209 8.91 11.47 -1.61
CA THR A 209 10.35 11.75 -1.61
C THR A 209 11.04 11.56 -2.97
N ALA A 210 10.43 10.78 -3.86
CA ALA A 210 10.86 10.64 -5.24
C ALA A 210 10.81 11.99 -6.01
N PRO A 211 11.53 12.09 -7.15
CA PRO A 211 11.46 13.25 -8.04
C PRO A 211 10.04 13.44 -8.59
N GLY A 212 9.52 14.67 -8.52
CA GLY A 212 8.12 14.98 -8.82
C GLY A 212 7.41 15.74 -7.69
N VAL A 213 6.16 16.13 -7.97
CA VAL A 213 5.29 16.83 -7.03
C VAL A 213 4.28 15.83 -6.45
N PRO A 214 4.37 15.45 -5.16
CA PRO A 214 3.46 14.47 -4.60
C PRO A 214 2.03 15.01 -4.50
N ASP A 215 1.08 14.20 -4.98
CA ASP A 215 -0.35 14.42 -4.84
C ASP A 215 -0.94 13.55 -3.71
N ILE A 216 -1.92 14.11 -2.99
CA ILE A 216 -2.61 13.44 -1.89
C ILE A 216 -4.11 13.67 -2.07
N TYR A 217 -4.79 12.63 -2.54
CA TYR A 217 -6.24 12.65 -2.62
C TYR A 217 -6.87 12.74 -1.24
N GLN A 218 -7.96 13.49 -1.12
CA GLN A 218 -8.58 13.81 0.15
C GLN A 218 -8.86 12.56 1.00
N GLY A 219 -8.40 12.59 2.25
CA GLY A 219 -8.61 11.52 3.21
C GLY A 219 -7.54 10.42 3.21
N THR A 220 -6.61 10.39 2.25
CA THR A 220 -5.54 9.38 2.14
C THR A 220 -4.32 9.63 3.04
N GLU A 221 -4.30 10.73 3.78
CA GLU A 221 -3.35 10.96 4.87
C GLU A 221 -3.56 10.02 6.08
N LEU A 222 -4.74 9.40 6.16
CA LEU A 222 -5.05 8.25 7.01
C LEU A 222 -5.31 7.02 6.13
N TRP A 223 -5.58 5.88 6.76
CA TRP A 223 -6.00 4.69 6.02
C TRP A 223 -7.28 4.93 5.22
N ASN A 224 -7.26 4.54 3.96
CA ASN A 224 -8.37 4.66 3.03
C ASN A 224 -8.54 3.34 2.26
N GLN A 225 -9.61 2.59 2.54
CA GLN A 225 -9.98 1.32 1.90
C GLN A 225 -11.17 1.53 0.94
N SER A 226 -11.14 2.62 0.16
CA SER A 226 -12.24 2.93 -0.76
C SER A 226 -12.16 2.13 -2.04
N LEU A 227 -13.33 1.71 -2.51
CA LEU A 227 -13.58 1.10 -3.80
C LEU A 227 -13.72 2.20 -4.88
N VAL A 228 -14.02 1.78 -6.11
CA VAL A 228 -14.29 2.71 -7.23
C VAL A 228 -15.46 3.65 -6.91
N ASP A 229 -15.52 4.79 -7.61
CA ASP A 229 -16.67 5.72 -7.62
C ASP A 229 -18.02 4.98 -7.59
N PRO A 230 -18.99 5.38 -6.75
CA PRO A 230 -18.97 6.53 -5.83
C PRO A 230 -18.34 6.28 -4.45
N ASP A 231 -17.80 5.09 -4.18
CA ASP A 231 -17.27 4.77 -2.84
C ASP A 231 -16.04 5.63 -2.46
N ASN A 232 -15.18 5.96 -3.44
CA ASN A 232 -14.06 6.90 -3.29
C ASN A 232 -14.46 8.39 -3.20
N ARG A 233 -15.76 8.70 -3.24
CA ARG A 233 -16.32 10.05 -3.11
C ARG A 233 -17.05 10.28 -1.80
N ARG A 234 -17.01 9.30 -0.87
CA ARG A 234 -17.59 9.45 0.46
C ARG A 234 -17.01 10.66 1.21
N PRO A 235 -17.79 11.32 2.09
CA PRO A 235 -17.33 12.48 2.83
C PRO A 235 -16.09 12.20 3.69
N VAL A 236 -15.20 13.18 3.78
CA VAL A 236 -13.99 13.12 4.61
C VAL A 236 -14.26 13.78 5.97
N ASP A 237 -14.02 13.06 7.06
CA ASP A 237 -14.03 13.64 8.41
C ASP A 237 -12.75 14.47 8.66
N TYR A 238 -12.78 15.72 8.23
CA TYR A 238 -11.71 16.69 8.45
C TYR A 238 -11.55 17.10 9.91
N ALA A 239 -12.63 17.09 10.71
CA ALA A 239 -12.56 17.46 12.12
C ALA A 239 -11.68 16.48 12.90
N ARG A 240 -11.82 15.16 12.66
CA ARG A 240 -10.93 14.13 13.20
C ARG A 240 -9.48 14.36 12.75
N ARG A 241 -9.23 14.56 11.46
CA ARG A 241 -7.88 14.73 10.91
C ARG A 241 -7.16 15.94 11.46
N VAL A 242 -7.84 17.08 11.54
CA VAL A 242 -7.29 18.32 12.12
C VAL A 242 -6.93 18.13 13.59
N ARG A 243 -7.79 17.44 14.37
CA ARG A 243 -7.50 17.11 15.77
C ARG A 243 -6.25 16.23 15.90
N LEU A 244 -6.21 15.11 15.20
CA LEU A 244 -5.07 14.17 15.21
C LEU A 244 -3.77 14.86 14.78
N LEU A 245 -3.81 15.69 13.73
CA LEU A 245 -2.64 16.41 13.26
C LEU A 245 -2.12 17.42 14.31
N ARG A 246 -3.03 18.14 15.00
CA ARG A 246 -2.65 19.07 16.07
C ARG A 246 -2.00 18.34 17.25
N GLU A 247 -2.53 17.18 17.63
CA GLU A 247 -1.95 16.34 18.68
C GLU A 247 -0.54 15.87 18.30
N LEU A 248 -0.37 15.35 17.07
CA LEU A 248 0.93 14.90 16.58
C LEU A 248 1.95 16.03 16.49
N ARG A 249 1.56 17.23 15.99
CA ARG A 249 2.48 18.38 15.86
C ARG A 249 2.98 18.93 17.20
N ARG A 250 2.26 18.70 18.30
CA ARG A 250 2.71 19.09 19.65
C ARG A 250 3.78 18.15 20.21
N ARG A 251 3.91 16.94 19.67
CA ARG A 251 4.86 15.93 20.13
C ARG A 251 6.13 16.01 19.31
N ARG A 252 7.28 16.10 19.96
CA ARG A 252 8.58 16.06 19.28
C ARG A 252 8.86 14.65 18.74
N PRO A 253 9.46 14.52 17.54
CA PRO A 253 9.97 13.25 17.05
C PRO A 253 10.85 12.59 18.10
N SER A 254 10.59 11.31 18.35
CA SER A 254 11.34 10.51 19.30
C SER A 254 11.10 9.03 19.02
N ARG A 255 12.05 8.18 19.42
CA ARG A 255 11.91 6.72 19.37
C ARG A 255 10.63 6.23 20.02
N ARG A 256 10.27 6.80 21.18
CA ARG A 256 9.06 6.43 21.92
C ARG A 256 7.79 6.75 21.13
N LEU A 257 7.69 7.95 20.55
CA LEU A 257 6.55 8.32 19.70
C LEU A 257 6.46 7.41 18.47
N ALA A 258 7.58 7.16 17.81
CA ALA A 258 7.63 6.31 16.63
C ALA A 258 7.17 4.87 16.92
N ALA A 259 7.66 4.27 18.02
CA ALA A 259 7.24 2.93 18.45
C ALA A 259 5.74 2.88 18.81
N GLU A 260 5.25 3.87 19.56
CA GLU A 260 3.82 3.97 19.91
C GLU A 260 2.92 4.03 18.66
N LEU A 261 3.32 4.80 17.65
CA LEU A 261 2.56 4.93 16.41
C LEU A 261 2.57 3.64 15.58
N LEU A 262 3.67 2.88 15.60
CA LEU A 262 3.76 1.59 14.90
C LEU A 262 2.92 0.52 15.59
N GLU A 263 2.96 0.46 16.91
CA GLU A 263 2.14 -0.44 17.71
C GLU A 263 0.65 -0.15 17.49
N ALA A 264 0.26 1.12 17.52
CA ALA A 264 -1.11 1.57 17.29
C ALA A 264 -1.45 1.82 15.80
N LYS A 265 -0.72 1.22 14.85
CA LYS A 265 -0.83 1.54 13.41
C LYS A 265 -2.26 1.46 12.87
N VAL A 266 -3.12 0.61 13.43
CA VAL A 266 -4.52 0.43 13.03
C VAL A 266 -5.30 1.74 12.99
N ASP A 267 -5.02 2.70 13.89
CA ASP A 267 -5.76 3.96 13.96
C ASP A 267 -5.38 5.01 12.90
N GLY A 268 -4.35 4.73 12.10
CA GLY A 268 -3.89 5.56 10.98
C GLY A 268 -2.99 6.72 11.36
N ARG A 269 -2.75 7.01 12.65
CA ARG A 269 -1.89 8.13 13.08
C ARG A 269 -0.46 8.01 12.57
N ILE A 270 0.05 6.79 12.37
CA ILE A 270 1.38 6.57 11.78
C ILE A 270 1.47 7.10 10.33
N LYS A 271 0.43 6.89 9.51
CA LYS A 271 0.41 7.39 8.13
C LYS A 271 0.28 8.91 8.09
N LEU A 272 -0.51 9.49 8.99
CA LEU A 272 -0.63 10.94 9.14
C LEU A 272 0.67 11.57 9.64
N TYR A 273 1.35 10.91 10.58
CA TYR A 273 2.66 11.31 11.07
C TYR A 273 3.70 11.28 9.95
N LEU A 274 3.83 10.17 9.22
CA LEU A 274 4.71 10.05 8.06
C LEU A 274 4.45 11.17 7.06
N THR A 275 3.19 11.34 6.65
CA THR A 275 2.78 12.32 5.64
C THR A 275 3.11 13.75 6.08
N SER A 276 2.66 14.16 7.26
CA SER A 276 2.83 15.53 7.75
C SER A 276 4.30 15.88 8.02
N ARG A 277 5.09 14.95 8.57
CA ARG A 277 6.52 15.15 8.84
C ARG A 277 7.32 15.24 7.55
N THR A 278 7.04 14.37 6.58
CA THR A 278 7.74 14.39 5.29
C THR A 278 7.41 15.66 4.51
N LEU A 279 6.15 16.10 4.47
CA LEU A 279 5.78 17.35 3.80
C LEU A 279 6.41 18.58 4.47
N ALA A 280 6.44 18.63 5.81
CA ALA A 280 7.12 19.70 6.52
C ALA A 280 8.63 19.70 6.22
N PHE A 281 9.26 18.52 6.20
CA PHE A 281 10.66 18.37 5.85
C PHE A 281 10.96 18.79 4.40
N ARG A 282 10.09 18.42 3.45
CA ARG A 282 10.18 18.87 2.06
C ARG A 282 10.09 20.37 1.94
N ALA A 283 9.19 21.01 2.67
CA ALA A 283 8.99 22.46 2.63
C ALA A 283 10.24 23.21 3.13
N THR A 284 10.94 22.69 4.15
CA THR A 284 12.18 23.31 4.65
C THR A 284 13.40 23.00 3.78
N HIS A 285 13.35 21.94 2.96
CA HIS A 285 14.43 21.52 2.06
C HIS A 285 14.00 21.62 0.58
N ALA A 286 13.24 22.67 0.24
CA ALA A 286 12.58 22.77 -1.06
C ALA A 286 13.55 22.65 -2.25
N ALA A 287 14.74 23.26 -2.17
CA ALA A 287 15.77 23.17 -3.21
C ALA A 287 16.28 21.73 -3.42
N LEU A 288 16.50 20.98 -2.34
CA LEU A 288 16.90 19.57 -2.42
C LEU A 288 15.82 18.72 -3.10
N PHE A 289 14.54 18.99 -2.83
CA PHE A 289 13.44 18.25 -3.44
C PHE A 289 13.08 18.70 -4.85
N ALA A 290 13.36 19.95 -5.20
CA ALA A 290 13.21 20.51 -6.54
C ALA A 290 14.33 20.03 -7.48
N ASP A 291 15.57 20.30 -7.08
CA ASP A 291 16.73 20.28 -7.99
C ASP A 291 17.78 19.23 -7.59
N GLY A 292 17.66 18.63 -6.41
CA GLY A 292 18.63 17.65 -5.93
C GLY A 292 18.65 16.37 -6.77
N ASP A 293 19.85 15.87 -7.03
CA ASP A 293 20.14 14.66 -7.79
C ASP A 293 19.42 13.46 -7.19
N TYR A 294 19.00 12.51 -8.03
CA TYR A 294 18.45 11.23 -7.61
C TYR A 294 19.51 10.13 -7.78
N LEU A 295 19.91 9.51 -6.67
CA LEU A 295 20.95 8.48 -6.65
C LEU A 295 20.39 7.16 -6.11
N PRO A 296 20.25 6.12 -6.96
CA PRO A 296 19.87 4.78 -6.50
C PRO A 296 20.88 4.23 -5.50
N LEU A 297 20.41 3.59 -4.43
CA LEU A 297 21.28 2.91 -3.45
C LEU A 297 21.01 1.41 -3.47
N GLY A 298 22.08 0.62 -3.59
CA GLY A 298 22.03 -0.83 -3.50
C GLY A 298 21.99 -1.31 -2.04
N ALA A 299 21.50 -2.54 -1.85
CA ALA A 299 21.60 -3.25 -0.59
C ALA A 299 22.40 -4.54 -0.78
N GLU A 300 23.11 -4.96 0.25
CA GLU A 300 23.85 -6.22 0.32
C GLU A 300 23.51 -6.97 1.61
N GLY A 301 23.62 -8.30 1.61
CA GLY A 301 23.30 -9.16 2.77
C GLY A 301 22.04 -10.01 2.56
N ALA A 302 21.65 -10.77 3.59
CA ALA A 302 20.62 -11.80 3.51
C ALA A 302 19.25 -11.30 3.02
N ALA A 303 18.87 -10.07 3.37
CA ALA A 303 17.58 -9.47 3.02
C ALA A 303 17.70 -8.34 1.98
N ALA A 304 18.76 -8.30 1.17
CA ALA A 304 19.03 -7.21 0.22
C ALA A 304 17.86 -6.93 -0.75
N GLU A 305 17.22 -7.97 -1.28
CA GLU A 305 16.10 -7.83 -2.22
C GLU A 305 14.83 -7.22 -1.59
N HIS A 306 14.77 -7.16 -0.26
CA HIS A 306 13.64 -6.65 0.50
C HIS A 306 13.75 -5.15 0.82
N SER A 307 14.79 -4.45 0.35
CA SER A 307 14.92 -3.00 0.54
C SER A 307 14.89 -2.25 -0.79
N VAL A 308 14.24 -1.09 -0.81
CA VAL A 308 14.38 -0.08 -1.86
C VAL A 308 14.89 1.18 -1.22
N ALA A 309 15.99 1.71 -1.73
CA ALA A 309 16.59 2.92 -1.19
C ALA A 309 17.15 3.83 -2.28
N PHE A 310 17.13 5.13 -2.02
CA PHE A 310 17.79 6.13 -2.85
C PHE A 310 18.22 7.31 -1.99
N ALA A 311 19.24 8.03 -2.45
CA ALA A 311 19.63 9.32 -1.90
C ALA A 311 19.12 10.46 -2.78
N ARG A 312 18.91 11.62 -2.16
CA ARG A 312 18.91 12.90 -2.87
C ARG A 312 20.03 13.78 -2.37
N ARG A 313 20.77 14.41 -3.30
CA ARG A 313 21.93 15.26 -3.00
C ARG A 313 21.81 16.61 -3.70
N GLY A 314 22.16 17.69 -3.01
CA GLY A 314 22.21 19.02 -3.60
C GLY A 314 22.97 19.99 -2.69
N GLY A 315 24.01 20.63 -3.22
CA GLY A 315 24.93 21.40 -2.39
C GLY A 315 25.56 20.53 -1.29
N ASP A 316 25.49 20.98 -0.04
CA ASP A 316 25.96 20.24 1.13
C ASP A 316 24.88 19.33 1.75
N ASP A 317 23.64 19.37 1.23
CA ASP A 317 22.51 18.63 1.77
C ASP A 317 22.40 17.24 1.13
N GLU A 318 22.12 16.24 1.97
CA GLU A 318 21.86 14.87 1.55
C GLU A 318 20.76 14.27 2.41
N ILE A 319 19.85 13.57 1.75
CA ILE A 319 18.92 12.65 2.41
C ILE A 319 19.05 11.25 1.84
N ILE A 320 18.73 10.25 2.66
CA ILE A 320 18.55 8.87 2.26
C ILE A 320 17.13 8.43 2.60
N VAL A 321 16.45 7.86 1.63
CA VAL A 321 15.13 7.24 1.79
C VAL A 321 15.31 5.73 1.69
N ALA A 322 14.77 5.00 2.64
CA ALA A 322 14.78 3.53 2.62
C ALA A 322 13.41 3.00 3.06
N VAL A 323 12.89 2.02 2.32
CA VAL A 323 11.64 1.33 2.62
C VAL A 323 11.75 -0.17 2.36
N PRO A 324 11.00 -1.02 3.09
CA PRO A 324 10.91 -2.43 2.81
C PRO A 324 10.00 -2.72 1.62
N ARG A 325 10.20 -3.88 1.01
CA ARG A 325 9.30 -4.50 0.03
C ARG A 325 9.29 -6.01 0.21
N LEU A 326 8.26 -6.66 -0.35
CA LEU A 326 8.08 -8.11 -0.22
C LEU A 326 8.13 -8.55 1.25
N VAL A 327 7.33 -7.87 2.08
CA VAL A 327 7.42 -7.96 3.54
C VAL A 327 6.89 -9.29 4.06
N ALA A 328 5.89 -9.90 3.41
CA ALA A 328 5.42 -11.22 3.83
C ALA A 328 6.49 -12.30 3.60
N GLY A 329 7.29 -12.18 2.52
CA GLY A 329 8.48 -13.00 2.33
C GLY A 329 9.53 -12.76 3.41
N LEU A 330 9.87 -11.50 3.65
CA LEU A 330 10.88 -11.06 4.62
C LEU A 330 10.61 -11.58 6.05
N THR A 331 9.35 -11.51 6.50
CA THR A 331 8.99 -11.90 7.87
C THR A 331 8.60 -13.36 8.01
N GLY A 332 8.74 -14.16 6.94
CA GLY A 332 8.28 -15.55 6.93
C GLY A 332 6.78 -15.68 7.16
N LYS A 333 5.99 -14.72 6.66
CA LYS A 333 4.52 -14.65 6.74
C LYS A 333 3.98 -14.54 8.17
N LYS A 334 4.80 -14.01 9.09
CA LYS A 334 4.41 -13.75 10.48
C LYS A 334 3.87 -12.33 10.63
N LEU A 335 2.99 -12.13 11.62
CA LEU A 335 2.46 -10.82 12.01
C LEU A 335 3.48 -10.05 12.86
N VAL A 336 4.64 -9.77 12.30
CA VAL A 336 5.72 -8.98 12.92
C VAL A 336 6.07 -7.80 12.02
N ASP A 337 6.35 -6.64 12.61
CA ASP A 337 6.81 -5.49 11.83
C ASP A 337 8.27 -5.75 11.38
N PRO A 338 8.66 -5.39 10.13
CA PRO A 338 9.98 -5.69 9.60
C PRO A 338 11.03 -4.69 10.14
N ILE A 339 11.30 -4.77 11.44
CA ILE A 339 12.22 -3.88 12.17
C ILE A 339 13.30 -4.67 12.92
N GLY A 340 14.45 -4.04 13.12
CA GLY A 340 15.52 -4.56 13.96
C GLY A 340 16.36 -5.70 13.35
N PRO A 341 17.31 -6.22 14.14
CA PRO A 341 18.32 -7.16 13.66
C PRO A 341 17.77 -8.56 13.34
N ASP A 342 16.70 -9.01 14.00
CA ASP A 342 16.11 -10.33 13.77
C ASP A 342 15.49 -10.47 12.38
N VAL A 343 15.17 -9.34 11.73
CA VAL A 343 14.58 -9.29 10.40
C VAL A 343 15.62 -8.93 9.33
N TRP A 344 16.48 -7.96 9.63
CA TRP A 344 17.41 -7.41 8.64
C TRP A 344 18.80 -8.04 8.67
N GLU A 345 19.11 -8.85 9.69
CA GLU A 345 20.35 -9.62 9.79
C GLU A 345 21.61 -8.78 9.51
N ASP A 346 22.46 -9.23 8.56
CA ASP A 346 23.67 -8.55 8.11
C ASP A 346 23.43 -7.53 6.99
N THR A 347 22.17 -7.26 6.65
CA THR A 347 21.81 -6.46 5.48
C THR A 347 22.18 -5.00 5.69
N ARG A 348 22.84 -4.42 4.69
CA ARG A 348 23.36 -3.05 4.70
C ARG A 348 23.03 -2.33 3.39
N LEU A 349 22.77 -1.04 3.49
CA LEU A 349 22.71 -0.13 2.34
C LEU A 349 24.11 0.36 2.01
N ILE A 350 24.42 0.38 0.73
CA ILE A 350 25.64 0.95 0.19
C ILE A 350 25.39 2.44 -0.09
N VAL A 351 26.27 3.31 0.40
CA VAL A 351 26.14 4.78 0.31
C VAL A 351 27.38 5.37 -0.35
N PRO A 352 27.48 5.35 -1.69
CA PRO A 352 28.69 5.76 -2.40
C PRO A 352 28.99 7.26 -2.22
N GLY A 353 30.27 7.62 -2.13
CA GLY A 353 30.71 9.01 -2.03
C GLY A 353 30.46 9.67 -0.66
N VAL A 354 30.24 8.87 0.37
CA VAL A 354 30.13 9.33 1.76
C VAL A 354 31.30 8.75 2.56
N GLU A 355 31.85 9.55 3.46
CA GLU A 355 32.92 9.11 4.36
C GLU A 355 32.34 8.26 5.52
N PRO A 356 32.99 7.14 5.89
CA PRO A 356 32.69 6.44 7.13
C PRO A 356 32.71 7.39 8.34
N GLY A 357 31.80 7.16 9.28
CA GLY A 357 31.54 8.06 10.41
C GLY A 357 30.66 9.27 10.08
N THR A 358 30.19 9.42 8.84
CA THR A 358 29.13 10.38 8.53
C THR A 358 27.86 10.01 9.30
N ARG A 359 27.27 11.01 9.96
CA ARG A 359 26.08 10.83 10.79
C ARG A 359 24.82 11.19 10.04
N TYR A 360 23.82 10.33 10.16
CA TYR A 360 22.49 10.58 9.65
C TYR A 360 21.49 10.59 10.79
N ARG A 361 20.55 11.53 10.74
CA ARG A 361 19.43 11.63 11.68
C ARG A 361 18.15 11.19 11.00
N ASP A 362 17.46 10.22 11.59
CA ASP A 362 16.11 9.86 11.15
C ASP A 362 15.10 10.97 11.51
N VAL A 363 14.43 11.52 10.51
CA VAL A 363 13.45 12.60 10.61
C VAL A 363 12.23 12.20 11.45
N PHE A 364 11.93 10.89 11.54
CA PHE A 364 10.75 10.37 12.24
C PHE A 364 11.01 9.99 13.70
N SER A 365 12.14 9.34 14.01
CA SER A 365 12.46 8.89 15.37
C SER A 365 13.53 9.72 16.07
N GLY A 366 14.29 10.54 15.34
CA GLY A 366 15.45 11.28 15.85
C GLY A 366 16.69 10.41 16.12
N LEU A 367 16.66 9.12 15.75
CA LEU A 367 17.82 8.24 15.84
C LEU A 367 18.98 8.76 15.01
N ILE A 368 20.18 8.66 15.58
CA ILE A 368 21.43 8.91 14.86
C ILE A 368 22.01 7.58 14.42
N ILE A 369 22.40 7.50 13.15
CA ILE A 369 22.98 6.33 12.52
C ILE A 369 24.29 6.78 11.89
N ASP A 370 25.39 6.21 12.35
CA ASP A 370 26.70 6.41 11.77
C ASP A 370 26.91 5.47 10.59
N ALA A 371 27.43 6.00 9.48
CA ALA A 371 27.92 5.20 8.37
C ALA A 371 29.16 4.41 8.79
N SER A 372 29.17 3.11 8.52
CA SER A 372 30.32 2.23 8.77
C SER A 372 31.10 2.01 7.47
N ALA A 373 32.39 1.65 7.58
CA ALA A 373 33.15 1.18 6.43
C ALA A 373 32.91 -0.33 6.21
N ALA A 374 32.61 -0.72 4.98
CA ALA A 374 32.62 -2.12 4.54
C ALA A 374 33.13 -2.18 3.09
N ASP A 375 34.09 -3.05 2.81
CA ASP A 375 34.65 -3.28 1.47
C ASP A 375 35.11 -2.01 0.72
N GLY A 376 35.58 -1.01 1.46
CA GLY A 376 36.06 0.27 0.91
C GLY A 376 34.96 1.32 0.67
N GLU A 377 33.69 1.01 0.99
CA GLU A 377 32.56 1.93 0.84
C GLU A 377 31.88 2.22 2.18
N ALA A 378 31.18 3.36 2.26
CA ALA A 378 30.35 3.69 3.41
C ALA A 378 29.01 2.96 3.32
N THR A 379 28.57 2.40 4.45
CA THR A 379 27.36 1.59 4.53
C THR A 379 26.51 1.91 5.75
N LEU A 380 25.21 1.67 5.64
CA LEU A 380 24.25 1.81 6.74
C LEU A 380 23.58 0.46 6.99
N ALA A 381 23.76 -0.12 8.18
CA ALA A 381 23.11 -1.37 8.56
C ALA A 381 21.58 -1.20 8.60
N LEU A 382 20.83 -1.99 7.83
CA LEU A 382 19.37 -1.88 7.76
C LEU A 382 18.69 -2.23 9.08
N ALA A 383 19.30 -3.10 9.89
CA ALA A 383 18.88 -3.35 11.26
C ALA A 383 18.86 -2.08 12.14
N LYS A 384 19.74 -1.11 11.87
CA LYS A 384 19.78 0.20 12.56
C LYS A 384 18.85 1.22 11.89
N VAL A 385 18.80 1.23 10.56
CA VAL A 385 17.91 2.10 9.78
C VAL A 385 16.44 1.83 10.12
N PHE A 386 16.05 0.56 10.17
CA PHE A 386 14.72 0.13 10.54
C PHE A 386 14.65 -0.34 11.99
N ALA A 387 15.33 0.34 12.92
CA ALA A 387 15.34 -0.07 14.33
C ALA A 387 14.00 0.17 15.05
N VAL A 388 13.18 1.12 14.58
CA VAL A 388 11.93 1.53 15.24
C VAL A 388 10.74 1.60 14.28
N LEU A 389 10.97 1.99 13.04
CA LEU A 389 9.94 2.09 12.00
C LEU A 389 10.35 1.28 10.78
N PRO A 390 9.40 0.69 10.04
CA PRO A 390 9.67 -0.04 8.81
C PRO A 390 9.79 0.91 7.61
N PHE A 391 10.33 2.11 7.80
CA PHE A 391 10.60 3.11 6.78
C PHE A 391 11.55 4.17 7.38
N ALA A 392 12.38 4.80 6.57
CA ALA A 392 13.34 5.79 7.03
C ALA A 392 13.48 6.95 6.04
N LEU A 393 13.52 8.16 6.58
CA LEU A 393 14.00 9.38 5.91
C LEU A 393 15.14 9.91 6.77
N LEU A 394 16.36 9.74 6.28
CA LEU A 394 17.58 10.05 6.99
C LEU A 394 18.17 11.34 6.42
N GLU A 395 18.41 12.33 7.27
CA GLU A 395 19.06 13.59 6.92
C GLU A 395 20.52 13.55 7.38
N ARG A 396 21.46 13.92 6.50
CA ARG A 396 22.87 14.04 6.89
C ARG A 396 23.04 15.18 7.90
N GLU A 397 23.64 14.88 9.05
CA GLU A 397 23.99 15.94 10.00
C GLU A 397 25.13 16.79 9.46
N ARG A 398 24.93 18.11 9.39
CA ARG A 398 26.01 19.04 9.11
C ARG A 398 27.03 18.97 10.25
N ARG A 399 28.32 18.81 9.90
CA ARG A 399 29.40 18.99 10.88
C ARG A 399 29.35 20.44 11.35
N VAL A 400 29.10 20.65 12.64
CA VAL A 400 29.33 21.95 13.26
C VAL A 400 30.85 22.15 13.22
N MET A 401 31.30 23.07 12.35
CA MET A 401 32.70 23.49 12.29
C MET A 401 33.10 24.26 13.55
#